data_AF-A0A353QUE2-F1
#
_entry.id   AF-A0A353QUE2-F1
#
_cell.length_a   1.000
_cell.length_b   1.000
_cell.length_c   1.000
_cell.angle_alpha   90.00
_cell.angle_beta   90.00
_cell.angle_gamma   90.00
#
_symmetry.space_group_name_H-M   'P 1'
#
loop_
_entity.id
_entity.type
_entity.pdbx_description
1 polymer ?
#
loop_
_entity_poly.entity_id
_entity_poly.type
_entity_poly.pdbx_seq_one_letter_code
_entity_poly.pdbx_strand_id
1 'polypeptide(L)' 'MNFKVYTVYDVPFILLVFLVVCFFIGLYIDNFLKLQLPVFTVLFTIIGIIGGIWSVLKRLSK' A
#
# COMPACT_ATOMS: atom_id res chain seq x y z
N MET A 1 -13.57 -19.17 -19.97
CA MET A 1 -12.15 -18.76 -19.89
C MET A 1 -12.08 -17.26 -19.54
N ASN A 2 -12.50 -16.85 -18.33
CA ASN A 2 -12.59 -15.42 -17.95
C ASN A 2 -12.08 -15.09 -16.53
N PHE A 3 -11.59 -16.08 -15.76
CA PHE A 3 -11.17 -15.84 -14.37
C PHE A 3 -9.77 -15.25 -14.21
N LYS A 4 -8.87 -15.37 -15.22
CA LYS A 4 -7.48 -14.93 -15.11
C LYS A 4 -7.25 -13.43 -15.37
N VAL A 5 -8.16 -12.75 -16.08
CA VAL A 5 -7.93 -11.36 -16.51
C VAL A 5 -8.24 -10.37 -15.38
N TYR A 6 -9.27 -10.64 -14.55
CA TYR A 6 -9.57 -9.84 -13.36
C TYR A 6 -8.38 -9.80 -12.38
N THR A 7 -7.77 -10.96 -12.10
CA THR A 7 -6.64 -11.07 -11.18
C THR A 7 -5.41 -10.23 -11.54
N VAL A 8 -5.16 -9.96 -12.83
CA VAL A 8 -3.95 -9.21 -13.27
C VAL A 8 -4.08 -7.72 -12.98
N TYR A 9 -5.29 -7.15 -13.03
CA TYR A 9 -5.54 -5.75 -12.71
C TYR A 9 -5.91 -5.54 -11.23
N ASP A 10 -6.57 -6.51 -10.60
CA ASP A 10 -6.98 -6.42 -9.20
C ASP A 10 -5.78 -6.34 -8.24
N VAL A 11 -4.72 -7.11 -8.53
CA VAL A 11 -3.49 -7.16 -7.72
C VAL A 11 -2.75 -5.81 -7.66
N PRO A 12 -2.35 -5.19 -8.79
CA PRO A 12 -1.70 -3.89 -8.78
C PRO A 12 -2.63 -2.79 -8.25
N PHE A 13 -3.94 -2.90 -8.47
CA PHE A 13 -4.90 -1.95 -7.92
C PHE A 13 -4.97 -2.01 -6.39
N ILE A 14 -5.03 -3.20 -5.80
CA ILE A 14 -5.00 -3.40 -4.34
C ILE A 14 -3.69 -2.87 -3.74
N LEU A 15 -2.55 -3.15 -4.39
CA LEU A 15 -1.24 -2.62 -3.99
C LEU A 15 -1.23 -1.10 -4.01
N LEU A 16 -1.73 -0.49 -5.09
CA LEU A 16 -1.78 0.96 -5.26
C LEU A 16 -2.65 1.60 -4.18
N VAL A 17 -3.84 1.04 -3.93
CA VAL A 17 -4.75 1.55 -2.89
C VAL A 17 -4.09 1.52 -1.51
N PHE A 18 -3.44 0.41 -1.14
CA PHE A 18 -2.72 0.31 0.13
C PHE A 18 -1.59 1.32 0.25
N LEU A 19 -0.80 1.47 -0.81
CA LEU A 19 0.34 2.40 -0.84
C LEU A 19 -0.14 3.85 -0.72
N VAL A 20 -1.18 4.22 -1.47
CA VAL A 20 -1.78 5.57 -1.44
C VAL A 20 -2.33 5.89 -0.07
N VAL A 21 -3.13 4.99 0.52
CA VAL A 21 -3.72 5.23 1.86
C VAL A 21 -2.62 5.38 2.92
N CYS A 22 -1.64 4.48 2.94
CA CYS A 22 -0.54 4.57 3.91
C CYS A 22 0.31 5.83 3.71
N PHE A 23 0.60 6.21 2.46
CA PHE A 23 1.33 7.42 2.14
C PHE A 23 0.61 8.67 2.67
N PHE A 24 -0.68 8.83 2.40
CA PHE A 24 -1.45 9.98 2.87
C PHE A 24 -1.59 10.02 4.39
N ILE A 25 -1.73 8.88 5.05
CA ILE A 25 -1.73 8.80 6.51
C ILE A 25 -0.38 9.27 7.07
N GLY A 26 0.73 8.76 6.53
CA GLY A 26 2.06 9.17 6.96
C GLY A 26 2.32 10.65 6.71
N LEU A 27 1.90 11.18 5.56
CA LEU A 27 2.01 12.59 5.21
C LEU A 27 1.18 13.48 6.13
N TYR A 28 -0.04 13.04 6.48
CA TYR A 28 -0.89 13.76 7.42
C TYR A 28 -0.24 13.83 8.81
N ILE A 29 0.33 12.72 9.28
CA ILE A 29 1.02 12.65 10.57
C ILE A 29 2.28 13.51 10.58
N ASP A 30 3.11 13.45 9.53
CA ASP A 30 4.31 14.27 9.40
C ASP A 30 3.98 15.78 9.42
N ASN A 31 2.92 16.17 8.71
CA ASN A 31 2.43 17.56 8.70
C ASN A 31 1.85 17.97 10.05
N PHE A 32 1.10 17.09 10.72
CA PHE A 32 0.54 17.36 12.04
C PHE A 32 1.64 17.54 13.10
N LEU A 33 2.70 16.74 13.03
CA LEU A 33 3.84 16.81 13.93
C LEU A 33 4.90 17.86 13.51
N LYS A 34 4.70 18.54 12.38
CA LYS A 34 5.62 19.52 11.79
C LYS A 34 7.06 19.00 11.68
N LEU A 35 7.21 17.72 11.35
CA LEU A 35 8.53 17.13 11.18
C LEU A 35 9.19 17.71 9.94
N GLN A 36 10.46 18.11 10.08
CA GLN A 36 11.26 18.60 8.94
C GLN A 36 11.59 17.48 7.94
N LEU A 37 11.56 16.22 8.39
CA LEU A 37 11.79 15.04 7.59
C LEU A 37 10.51 14.20 7.56
N PRO A 38 10.11 13.65 6.39
CA PRO A 38 8.88 12.88 6.25
C PRO A 38 9.04 11.45 6.78
N VAL A 39 9.34 11.32 8.07
CA VAL A 39 9.69 10.05 8.72
C VAL A 39 8.51 9.10 8.70
N PHE A 40 7.31 9.56 9.09
CA PHE A 40 6.12 8.72 9.13
C PHE A 40 5.64 8.36 7.73
N THR A 41 5.74 9.26 6.76
CA THR A 41 5.46 8.97 5.35
C THR A 41 6.31 7.81 4.86
N VAL A 42 7.62 7.83 5.11
CA VAL A 42 8.51 6.72 4.72
C VAL A 42 8.13 5.43 5.45
N LEU A 43 7.90 5.50 6.76
CA LEU A 43 7.55 4.34 7.59
C LEU A 43 6.24 3.67 7.15
N PHE A 44 5.19 4.47 6.95
CA PHE A 44 3.90 3.98 6.47
C PHE A 44 3.96 3.51 5.03
N THR A 45 4.78 4.12 4.17
CA THR A 45 4.96 3.64 2.79
C THR A 45 5.59 2.24 2.76
N ILE A 46 6.60 2.00 3.61
CA ILE A 46 7.21 0.67 3.76
C ILE A 46 6.16 -0.35 4.25
N ILE A 47 5.36 0.02 5.25
CA ILE A 47 4.26 -0.84 5.76
C ILE A 47 3.23 -1.10 4.64
N GLY A 48 2.87 -0.09 3.86
CA GLY A 48 1.92 -0.21 2.74
C GLY A 48 2.41 -1.16 1.66
N ILE A 49 3.71 -1.13 1.33
CA ILE A 49 4.32 -2.06 0.39
C ILE A 49 4.32 -3.48 0.95
N ILE A 50 4.76 -3.69 2.20
CA ILE A 50 4.81 -5.03 2.82
C ILE A 50 3.40 -5.62 2.96
N GLY A 51 2.44 -4.86 3.48
CA GLY A 51 1.05 -5.28 3.63
C GLY A 51 0.38 -5.56 2.29
N GLY A 52 0.69 -4.73 1.29
CA GLY A 52 0.28 -4.93 -0.08
C GLY A 52 0.80 -6.26 -0.65
N ILE A 53 2.11 -6.49 -0.60
CA ILE A 53 2.75 -7.73 -1.07
C ILE A 53 2.16 -8.95 -0.34
N TRP A 54 1.96 -8.86 0.98
CA TRP A 54 1.38 -9.95 1.76
C TRP A 54 -0.06 -10.27 1.34
N SER A 55 -0.87 -9.25 1.05
CA SER A 55 -2.24 -9.42 0.53
C SER A 55 -2.24 -10.17 -0.81
N VAL A 56 -1.29 -9.85 -1.69
CA VAL A 56 -1.12 -10.53 -2.98
C VAL A 56 -0.68 -11.98 -2.78
N LEU A 57 0.34 -12.23 -1.95
CA LEU A 57 0.81 -13.59 -1.64
C LEU A 57 -0.31 -14.44 -1.03
N LYS A 58 -1.12 -13.87 -0.13
CA LYS A 58 -2.27 -14.56 0.46
C LYS A 58 -3.36 -14.90 -0.55
N ARG A 59 -3.54 -14.06 -1.58
CA ARG A 59 -4.45 -14.35 -2.71
C ARG A 59 -3.90 -15.41 -3.66
N LEU A 60 -2.59 -15.44 -3.89
CA LEU A 60 -1.94 -16.44 -4.75
C LEU A 60 -1.82 -17.81 -4.08
N SER A 61 -1.73 -17.84 -2.74
CA SER A 61 -1.69 -19.08 -1.95
C SER A 61 -3.06 -19.73 -1.76
N LYS A 62 -4.15 -19.08 -2.20
CA LYS A 62 -5.52 -19.58 -2.15
C LYS A 62 -5.98 -20.00 -3.54
#